data_AF-A0A162LAS8-F1
#
_entry.id   AF-A0A162LAS8-F1
#
_cell.length_a   1.000
_cell.length_b   1.000
_cell.length_c   1.000
_cell.angle_alpha   90.00
_cell.angle_beta   90.00
_cell.angle_gamma   90.00
#
_symmetry.space_group_name_H-M   'P 1'
#
loop_
_entity.id
_entity.type
_entity.pdbx_description
1 polymer ?
#
loop_
_entity_poly.entity_id
_entity_poly.type
_entity_poly.pdbx_seq_one_letter_code
_entity_poly.pdbx_strand_id
1 'polypeptide(L)' 'MNRLNTTESLFDLTWDEYVLAVEDNYLIETGDDIDEERLPDICTAYDIGMTPLGCAIALMEGHRPSRHDDWRQAA' A
#
# COMPACT_ATOMS: atom_id res chain seq x y z
N MET A 1 21.46 -26.61 -11.13
CA MET A 1 20.10 -26.66 -10.57
C MET A 1 19.87 -25.35 -9.83
N ASN A 2 19.13 -24.41 -10.44
CA ASN A 2 18.80 -23.11 -9.86
C ASN A 2 17.62 -23.31 -8.89
N ARG A 3 17.89 -23.42 -7.58
CA ARG A 3 16.86 -23.26 -6.57
C ARG A 3 16.64 -21.76 -6.41
N LEU A 4 15.64 -21.24 -7.11
CA LEU A 4 15.02 -19.99 -6.72
C LEU A 4 14.36 -20.26 -5.37
N ASN A 5 15.05 -19.93 -4.27
CA ASN A 5 14.46 -19.79 -2.94
C ASN A 5 13.58 -18.54 -2.95
N THR A 6 12.49 -18.60 -3.70
CA THR A 6 11.40 -17.65 -3.61
C THR A 6 10.58 -18.11 -2.41
N THR A 7 10.38 -17.24 -1.41
CA THR A 7 9.50 -17.43 -0.23
C THR A 7 10.17 -17.87 1.09
N GLU A 8 11.36 -17.38 1.44
CA GLU A 8 11.84 -17.46 2.82
C GLU A 8 12.44 -16.10 3.22
N SER A 9 11.72 -15.33 4.06
CA SER A 9 12.12 -14.05 4.68
C SER A 9 11.92 -12.75 3.87
N LEU A 10 10.70 -12.43 3.40
CA LEU A 10 10.56 -11.28 2.49
C LEU A 10 10.49 -9.89 3.14
N PHE A 11 10.14 -9.74 4.41
CA PHE A 11 10.29 -8.46 5.15
C PHE A 11 10.54 -8.73 6.63
N ASP A 12 11.81 -8.89 7.02
CA ASP A 12 12.25 -8.81 8.42
C ASP A 12 12.32 -7.31 8.82
N LEU A 13 11.23 -6.58 8.53
CA LEU A 13 11.11 -5.17 8.85
C LEU A 13 10.42 -5.07 10.21
N THR A 14 11.02 -4.28 11.08
CA THR A 14 10.31 -3.80 12.27
C THR A 14 9.10 -2.96 11.86
N TRP A 15 8.13 -2.82 12.77
CA TRP A 15 6.95 -1.99 12.54
C TRP A 15 7.32 -0.58 12.04
N ASP A 16 8.30 0.07 12.67
CA ASP A 16 8.73 1.42 12.29
C ASP A 16 9.34 1.44 10.87
N GLU A 17 10.18 0.45 10.53
CA GLU A 17 10.76 0.35 9.18
C GLU A 17 9.70 0.03 8.11
N TYR A 18 8.68 -0.73 8.48
CA TYR A 18 7.55 -1.00 7.60
C TYR A 18 6.76 0.26 7.29
N VAL A 19 6.39 1.03 8.31
CA VAL A 19 5.64 2.28 8.17
C VAL A 19 6.41 3.27 7.31
N LEU A 20 7.70 3.47 7.59
CA LEU A 20 8.56 4.35 6.79
C LEU A 20 8.64 3.91 5.33
N ALA A 21 8.74 2.60 5.08
CA ALA A 21 8.74 2.09 3.71
C ALA A 21 7.39 2.32 3.01
N VAL A 22 6.26 2.17 3.72
CA VAL A 22 4.93 2.47 3.16
C VAL A 22 4.80 3.95 2.83
N GLU A 23 5.22 4.84 3.73
CA GLU A 23 5.22 6.29 3.53
C GLU A 23 6.10 6.71 2.34
N ASP A 24 7.32 6.19 2.25
CA ASP A 24 8.24 6.48 1.14
C ASP A 24 7.63 6.05 -0.21
N ASN A 25 7.08 4.83 -0.29
CA ASN A 25 6.42 4.34 -1.51
C ASN A 25 5.18 5.17 -1.85
N TYR A 26 4.38 5.55 -0.86
CA TYR A 26 3.18 6.36 -1.09
C TYR A 26 3.53 7.78 -1.55
N LEU A 27 4.54 8.41 -0.95
CA LEU A 27 5.02 9.74 -1.31
C LEU A 27 5.63 9.75 -2.72
N ILE A 28 6.40 8.72 -3.09
CA ILE A 28 6.97 8.58 -4.43
C ILE A 28 5.86 8.50 -5.50
N GLU A 29 4.80 7.75 -5.23
CA GLU A 29 3.75 7.47 -6.23
C GLU A 29 2.67 8.57 -6.29
N THR A 30 2.32 9.17 -5.15
CA THR A 30 1.23 10.17 -5.06
C THR A 30 1.73 11.61 -4.97
N GLY A 31 2.95 11.82 -4.49
CA GLY A 31 3.49 13.13 -4.16
C GLY A 31 2.92 13.75 -2.88
N ASP A 32 2.21 12.96 -2.07
CA ASP A 32 1.55 13.39 -0.83
C ASP A 32 1.93 12.49 0.35
N ASP A 33 1.76 13.02 1.56
CA ASP A 33 2.00 12.29 2.80
C ASP A 33 0.81 11.37 3.14
N ILE A 34 1.04 10.38 3.99
CA ILE A 34 -0.02 9.52 4.51
C ILE A 34 -0.66 10.18 5.73
N ASP A 35 -1.98 10.37 5.70
CA ASP A 35 -2.74 10.80 6.86
C ASP A 35 -2.76 9.75 7.98
N GLU A 36 -2.69 10.20 9.23
CA GLU A 36 -2.78 9.34 10.42
C GLU A 36 -4.06 8.48 10.45
N GLU A 37 -5.13 8.92 9.78
CA GLU A 37 -6.39 8.17 9.64
C GLU A 37 -6.20 6.81 8.94
N ARG A 38 -5.11 6.63 8.19
CA ARG A 38 -4.78 5.40 7.45
C ARG A 38 -3.81 4.47 8.16
N LEU A 39 -3.29 4.87 9.33
CA LEU A 39 -2.45 4.01 10.17
C LEU A 39 -3.12 2.67 10.54
N PRO A 40 -4.45 2.59 10.78
CA PRO A 40 -5.11 1.30 11.02
C PRO A 40 -5.03 0.33 9.83
N ASP A 41 -5.09 0.85 8.60
CA ASP A 41 -4.98 0.05 7.38
C ASP A 41 -3.54 -0.45 7.19
N ILE A 42 -2.54 0.38 7.50
CA ILE A 42 -1.12 0.01 7.50
C ILE A 42 -0.84 -1.05 8.55
N CYS A 43 -1.41 -0.92 9.75
CA CYS A 43 -1.31 -1.90 10.83
C CYS A 43 -1.88 -3.26 10.39
N THR A 44 -3.07 -3.24 9.79
CA THR A 44 -3.69 -4.46 9.26
C THR A 44 -2.84 -5.10 8.16
N ALA A 45 -2.27 -4.28 7.27
CA ALA A 45 -1.38 -4.75 6.21
C ALA A 45 -0.10 -5.39 6.76
N TYR A 46 0.47 -4.83 7.83
CA TYR A 46 1.61 -5.41 8.53
C TYR A 46 1.27 -6.75 9.18
N ASP A 47 0.16 -6.82 9.92
CA ASP A 47 -0.28 -8.04 10.62
C ASP A 47 -0.54 -9.22 9.67
N ILE A 48 -1.02 -8.95 8.45
CA ILE A 48 -1.23 -9.99 7.42
C ILE A 48 0.03 -10.29 6.60
N GLY A 49 1.15 -9.61 6.86
CA GLY A 49 2.42 -9.79 6.14
C GLY A 49 2.40 -9.22 4.71
N MET A 50 1.59 -8.21 4.44
CA MET A 50 1.57 -7.50 3.16
C MET A 50 2.86 -6.71 2.96
N THR A 51 3.37 -6.65 1.73
CA THR A 51 4.58 -5.87 1.41
C THR A 51 4.31 -4.36 1.57
N PRO A 52 5.31 -3.53 1.93
CA PRO A 52 5.12 -2.08 2.04
C PRO A 52 4.58 -1.45 0.75
N LEU A 53 5.12 -1.87 -0.40
CA LEU A 53 4.64 -1.45 -1.71
C LEU A 53 3.19 -1.89 -1.97
N GLY A 54 2.82 -3.11 -1.57
CA GLY A 54 1.45 -3.60 -1.69
C GLY A 54 0.47 -2.80 -0.82
N CYS A 55 0.90 -2.42 0.39
CA CYS A 55 0.13 -1.54 1.27
C CYS A 55 -0.04 -0.16 0.64
N ALA A 56 1.03 0.48 0.17
CA ALA A 56 0.96 1.79 -0.52
C ALA A 56 -0.01 1.75 -1.72
N ILE A 57 0.04 0.70 -2.54
CA ILE A 57 -0.89 0.50 -3.66
C ILE A 57 -2.33 0.36 -3.18
N ALA A 58 -2.57 -0.41 -2.11
CA ALA A 58 -3.91 -0.56 -1.53
C ALA A 58 -4.45 0.78 -1.00
N LEU A 59 -3.62 1.58 -0.35
CA LEU A 59 -3.97 2.93 0.11
C LEU A 59 -4.32 3.86 -1.06
N MET A 60 -3.57 3.78 -2.18
CA MET A 60 -3.85 4.55 -3.40
C MET A 60 -5.17 4.13 -4.07
N GLU A 61 -5.45 2.83 -4.16
CA GLU A 61 -6.69 2.30 -4.74
C GLU A 61 -7.90 2.64 -3.87
N GLY A 62 -7.76 2.60 -2.54
CA GLY A 62 -8.78 3.08 -1.60
C GLY A 62 -9.04 4.60 -1.72
N HIS A 63 -8.02 5.36 -2.15
CA HIS A 63 -8.12 6.79 -2.38
C HIS A 63 -8.66 7.18 -3.77
N ARG A 64 -8.92 6.23 -4.68
CA ARG A 64 -9.59 6.61 -5.92
C ARG A 64 -10.95 7.20 -5.56
N PRO A 65 -11.21 8.50 -5.81
CA PRO A 65 -12.58 8.98 -5.80
C PRO A 65 -13.27 8.05 -6.79
N SER A 66 -14.29 7.34 -6.33
CA SER A 66 -15.11 6.52 -7.19
C SER A 66 -15.42 7.38 -8.40
N ARG A 67 -14.81 7.05 -9.54
CA ARG A 67 -15.15 7.65 -10.82
C ARG A 67 -16.54 7.11 -11.07
N HIS A 68 -17.52 7.76 -10.45
CA HIS A 68 -18.92 7.56 -10.72
C HIS A 68 -19.04 8.00 -12.17
N ASP A 69 -19.11 6.99 -13.04
CA ASP A 69 -19.17 7.06 -14.49
C ASP A 69 -20.55 7.65 -14.89
N ASP A 70 -20.85 8.85 -14.40
CA ASP A 70 -22.13 9.55 -14.56
C ASP A 70 -22.27 10.24 -15.93
N TRP A 71 -21.36 9.98 -16.86
CA TRP A 71 -21.43 10.54 -18.21
C TRP A 71 -22.25 9.66 -19.18
N ARG A 72 -22.85 8.55 -18.72
CA ARG A 72 -23.80 7.72 -19.49
C ARG A 72 -25.28 8.09 -19.31
N GLN A 73 -25.60 9.29 -18.82
CA GLN A 73 -26.99 9.78 -18.69
C GLN A 73 -27.34 11.03 -19.52
N ALA A 74 -26.54 11.39 -20.53
CA ALA A 74 -26.98 12.35 -21.54
C ALA A 74 -27.54 11.60 -22.76
N ALA A 75 -28.83 11.25 -22.67
CA ALA A 75 -29.66 10.81 -23.79
C ALA A 75 -30.00 11.99 -24.73
#